data_AF-A0AAJ0F191-F1
#
_entry.id   AF-A0AAJ0F191-F1
#
_cell.length_a   1.000
_cell.length_b   1.000
_cell.length_c   1.000
_cell.angle_alpha   90.00
_cell.angle_beta   90.00
_cell.angle_gamma   90.00
#
_symmetry.space_group_name_H-M   'P 1'
#
loop_
_entity.id
_entity.type
_entity.pdbx_description
1 polymer ?
#
loop_
_entity_poly.entity_id
_entity_poly.type
_entity_poly.pdbx_seq_one_letter_code
_entity_poly.pdbx_strand_id
1 'polypeptide(L)'
;MRPRPPDSRSVQVNAILPALTSLLLLPILLASPLVSKPSVPERPHLTIVSSGAAWLTRRSDIKPFFASTKPLTETSKRENFPRGMMGGQYHYSQSKLMTEYARRHLARISSITDGDGKPIILVIFVCLGAVNSSLSRHSAGSGFLGVMAKMVNSTVARTVEQGANIYMTSLELGQEARGKMWT
;
A
#
# COMPACT_ATOMS: atom_id res chain seq x y z
N MET A 1 -28.71 8.82 13.96
CA MET A 1 -27.77 7.80 13.42
C MET A 1 -26.80 7.40 14.52
N ARG A 2 -26.68 6.12 14.87
CA ARG A 2 -25.62 5.66 15.78
C ARG A 2 -24.26 5.83 15.09
N PRO A 3 -23.21 6.33 15.77
CA PRO A 3 -21.88 6.41 15.18
C PRO A 3 -21.39 4.99 14.87
N ARG A 4 -21.02 4.76 13.61
CA ARG A 4 -20.42 3.50 13.14
C ARG A 4 -19.19 3.19 14.03
N PRO A 5 -18.99 1.95 14.49
CA PRO A 5 -17.78 1.60 15.22
C PRO A 5 -16.55 1.90 14.35
N PRO A 6 -15.40 2.20 14.97
CA PRO A 6 -14.15 2.43 14.26
C PRO A 6 -13.80 1.17 13.48
N ASP A 7 -13.76 1.31 12.16
CA ASP A 7 -13.76 0.18 11.24
C ASP A 7 -12.31 -0.30 11.05
N SER A 8 -11.90 -1.35 11.79
CA SER A 8 -10.65 -2.10 11.57
C SER A 8 -10.49 -2.60 10.13
N ARG A 9 -11.56 -2.53 9.35
CA ARG A 9 -11.64 -2.82 7.92
C ARG A 9 -10.55 -2.16 7.11
N SER A 10 -10.19 -0.90 7.34
CA SER A 10 -9.13 -0.25 6.53
C SER A 10 -7.79 -0.95 6.67
N VAL A 11 -7.40 -1.35 7.89
CA VAL A 11 -6.19 -2.14 8.12
C VAL A 11 -6.33 -3.53 7.49
N GLN A 12 -7.50 -4.15 7.64
CA GLN A 12 -7.77 -5.46 7.06
C GLN A 12 -7.65 -5.46 5.52
N VAL A 13 -8.31 -4.52 4.83
CA VAL A 13 -8.34 -4.48 3.36
C VAL A 13 -7.09 -3.89 2.74
N ASN A 14 -6.40 -2.96 3.39
CA ASN A 14 -5.24 -2.30 2.80
C ASN A 14 -3.92 -2.98 3.15
N ALA A 15 -3.82 -3.65 4.30
CA ALA A 15 -2.58 -4.22 4.80
C ALA A 15 -2.64 -5.74 4.98
N ILE A 16 -3.56 -6.24 5.82
CA ILE A 16 -3.56 -7.66 6.22
C ILE A 16 -3.89 -8.56 5.03
N LEU A 17 -5.02 -8.32 4.35
CA LEU A 17 -5.44 -9.14 3.22
C LEU A 17 -4.41 -9.10 2.08
N PRO A 18 -3.93 -7.93 1.60
CA PRO A 18 -2.91 -7.91 0.56
C PRO A 18 -1.62 -8.61 0.95
N ALA A 19 -1.17 -8.50 2.20
CA ALA A 19 0.03 -9.19 2.68
C ALA A 19 -0.16 -10.72 2.71
N LEU A 20 -1.29 -11.20 3.22
CA LEU A 20 -1.60 -12.63 3.27
C LEU A 20 -1.81 -13.20 1.85
N THR A 21 -2.57 -12.52 1.00
CA THR A 21 -2.73 -12.91 -0.41
C THR A 21 -1.39 -12.95 -1.11
N SER A 22 -0.51 -11.97 -0.87
CA SER A 22 0.85 -11.98 -1.42
C SER A 22 1.63 -13.22 -1.01
N LEU A 23 1.62 -13.58 0.29
CA LEU A 23 2.27 -14.80 0.78
C LEU A 23 1.73 -16.06 0.13
N LEU A 24 0.41 -16.15 -0.02
CA LEU A 24 -0.26 -17.30 -0.62
C LEU A 24 0.00 -17.43 -2.13
N LEU A 25 0.28 -16.32 -2.82
CA LEU A 25 0.65 -16.31 -4.23
C LEU A 25 2.13 -16.62 -4.47
N LEU A 26 3.01 -16.47 -3.46
CA LEU A 26 4.45 -16.73 -3.62
C LEU A 26 4.75 -18.14 -4.17
N PRO A 27 4.16 -19.24 -3.66
CA PRO A 27 4.43 -20.58 -4.21
C PRO A 27 4.06 -20.71 -5.70
N ILE A 28 2.98 -20.05 -6.13
CA ILE A 28 2.54 -20.05 -7.53
C ILE A 28 3.54 -19.28 -8.40
N LEU A 29 4.00 -18.12 -7.92
CA LEU A 29 5.02 -17.33 -8.61
C LEU A 29 6.36 -18.08 -8.68
N LEU A 30 6.74 -18.80 -7.63
CA LEU A 30 7.95 -19.61 -7.57
C LEU A 30 7.92 -20.80 -8.53
N ALA A 31 6.73 -21.36 -8.79
CA ALA A 31 6.54 -22.44 -9.75
C ALA A 31 6.57 -21.97 -11.22
N SER A 32 6.61 -20.66 -11.47
CA SER A 32 6.66 -20.12 -12.83
C SER A 32 7.99 -20.46 -13.52
N PRO A 33 7.99 -20.87 -14.79
CA PRO A 33 9.23 -21.08 -15.55
C PRO A 33 10.05 -19.79 -15.74
N LEU A 34 9.44 -18.62 -15.48
CA LEU A 34 10.11 -17.32 -15.60
C LEU A 34 11.11 -17.04 -14.47
N VAL A 35 11.07 -17.77 -13.35
CA VAL A 35 11.98 -17.55 -12.21
C VAL A 35 13.46 -17.67 -12.59
N SER A 36 13.75 -18.49 -13.60
CA SER A 36 15.11 -18.77 -14.07
C SER A 36 15.57 -17.83 -15.20
N LYS A 37 14.79 -16.80 -15.54
CA LYS A 37 15.18 -15.84 -16.58
C LYS A 37 16.48 -15.11 -16.20
N PRO A 38 17.44 -14.96 -17.14
CA PRO A 38 18.67 -14.20 -16.89
C PRO A 38 18.40 -12.73 -16.58
N SER A 39 17.45 -12.14 -17.31
CA SER A 39 16.99 -10.77 -17.10
C SER A 39 16.06 -10.70 -15.90
N VAL A 40 16.47 -9.96 -14.86
CA VAL A 40 15.68 -9.78 -13.64
C VAL A 40 14.30 -9.14 -13.91
N PRO A 41 14.15 -8.11 -14.77
CA PRO A 41 12.84 -7.60 -15.20
C PRO A 41 11.92 -8.61 -15.91
N GLU A 42 12.43 -9.73 -16.41
CA GLU A 42 11.61 -10.78 -17.04
C GLU A 42 11.17 -11.87 -16.05
N ARG A 43 11.63 -11.81 -14.81
CA ARG A 43 11.23 -12.74 -13.75
C ARG A 43 9.80 -12.43 -13.26
N PRO A 44 9.14 -13.31 -12.49
CA PRO A 44 7.82 -13.02 -11.97
C PRO A 44 7.79 -11.79 -11.05
N HIS A 45 6.78 -10.94 -11.22
CA HIS A 45 6.59 -9.74 -10.41
C HIS A 45 5.41 -9.90 -9.46
N LEU A 46 5.59 -9.43 -8.23
CA LEU A 46 4.55 -9.23 -7.25
C LEU A 46 4.42 -7.73 -6.97
N THR A 47 3.47 -7.09 -7.64
CA THR A 47 3.23 -5.65 -7.51
C THR A 47 2.13 -5.37 -6.50
N ILE A 48 2.44 -4.56 -5.48
CA ILE A 48 1.48 -4.20 -4.42
C ILE A 48 1.23 -2.70 -4.45
N VAL A 49 -0.05 -2.32 -4.45
CA VAL A 49 -0.50 -0.93 -4.50
C VAL A 49 -0.48 -0.32 -3.10
N SER A 50 0.36 0.70 -2.93
CA SER A 50 0.45 1.50 -1.72
C SER A 50 0.06 2.96 -1.95
N SER A 51 0.52 3.86 -1.10
CA SER A 51 0.26 5.29 -1.17
C SER A 51 1.35 6.07 -0.45
N GLY A 52 1.72 7.24 -0.98
CA GLY A 52 2.55 8.22 -0.29
C GLY A 52 1.96 8.67 1.06
N ALA A 53 0.65 8.45 1.30
CA ALA A 53 0.03 8.67 2.60
C ALA A 53 0.70 7.88 3.74
N ALA A 54 1.38 6.78 3.45
CA ALA A 54 2.17 6.05 4.45
C ALA A 54 3.17 6.96 5.19
N TRP A 55 3.74 7.95 4.50
CA TRP A 55 4.73 8.88 5.05
C TRP A 55 4.14 10.05 5.84
N LEU A 56 2.82 10.18 5.87
CA LEU A 56 2.13 11.15 6.72
C LEU A 56 2.06 10.70 8.18
N THR A 57 2.22 9.40 8.43
CA THR A 57 2.24 8.82 9.77
C THR A 57 3.59 9.12 10.44
N ARG A 58 3.58 9.77 11.60
CA ARG A 58 4.81 10.11 12.31
C ARG A 58 5.24 8.97 13.22
N ARG A 59 6.54 8.90 13.53
CA ARG A 59 7.08 7.90 14.48
C ARG A 59 6.42 8.02 15.87
N SER A 60 6.09 9.23 16.31
CA SER A 60 5.35 9.48 17.56
C SER A 60 4.02 8.74 17.61
N ASP A 61 3.35 8.63 16.47
CA ASP A 61 1.99 8.12 16.35
C ASP A 61 1.95 6.59 16.46
N ILE A 62 3.06 5.92 16.14
CA ILE A 62 3.19 4.47 16.14
C ILE A 62 4.03 3.93 17.30
N LYS A 63 4.80 4.79 17.98
CA LYS A 63 5.63 4.42 19.13
C LYS A 63 4.88 3.64 20.22
N PRO A 64 3.61 3.98 20.58
CA PRO A 64 2.86 3.21 21.57
C PRO A 64 2.62 1.75 21.17
N PHE A 65 2.59 1.46 19.86
CA PHE A 65 2.30 0.12 19.35
C PHE A 65 3.55 -0.76 19.21
N PHE A 66 4.76 -0.19 19.21
CA PHE A 66 6.00 -0.96 19.08
C PHE A 66 6.25 -1.92 20.25
N ALA A 67 5.89 -1.52 21.46
CA ALA A 67 6.02 -2.34 22.65
C ALA A 67 4.76 -3.20 22.92
N SER A 68 3.72 -3.08 22.08
CA SER A 68 2.47 -3.81 22.29
C SER A 68 2.63 -5.28 21.91
N THR A 69 2.15 -6.17 22.77
CA THR A 69 2.02 -7.61 22.47
C THR A 69 0.77 -7.92 21.63
N LYS A 70 -0.12 -6.94 21.45
CA LYS A 70 -1.36 -7.05 20.68
C LYS A 70 -1.51 -5.86 19.72
N PRO A 71 -0.54 -5.58 18.84
CA PRO A 71 -0.48 -4.35 18.07
C PRO A 71 -1.72 -4.15 17.20
N LEU A 72 -2.26 -5.21 16.58
CA LEU A 72 -3.48 -5.12 15.78
C LEU A 72 -4.72 -4.72 16.59
N THR A 73 -4.85 -5.26 17.81
CA THR A 73 -5.94 -4.92 18.72
C THR A 73 -5.80 -3.47 19.15
N GLU A 74 -4.60 -3.05 19.56
CA GLU A 74 -4.33 -1.67 19.97
C GLU A 74 -4.56 -0.67 18.85
N THR A 75 -4.07 -0.91 17.63
CA THR A 75 -4.30 0.00 16.49
C THR A 75 -5.76 0.06 16.05
N SER A 76 -6.58 -0.93 16.43
CA SER A 76 -8.01 -0.99 16.10
C SER A 76 -8.92 -0.41 17.19
N LYS A 77 -8.36 0.01 18.33
CA LYS A 77 -9.12 0.63 19.44
C LYS A 77 -9.62 2.02 19.09
N ARG A 78 -10.89 2.31 19.39
CA ARG A 78 -11.58 3.57 19.06
C ARG A 78 -10.85 4.83 19.50
N GLU A 79 -10.14 4.74 20.62
CA GLU A 79 -9.42 5.85 21.23
C GLU A 79 -8.26 6.31 20.35
N ASN A 80 -7.76 5.42 19.48
CA ASN A 80 -6.71 5.70 18.50
C ASN A 80 -7.28 6.25 17.18
N PHE A 81 -8.56 6.63 17.15
CA PHE A 81 -9.25 7.20 15.99
C PHE A 81 -9.51 8.69 16.22
N PRO A 82 -8.69 9.61 15.63
CA PRO A 82 -8.94 11.04 15.72
C PRO A 82 -10.36 11.36 15.22
N ARG A 83 -11.09 12.20 15.95
CA ARG A 83 -12.44 12.60 15.53
C ARG A 83 -12.38 13.56 14.34
N GLY A 84 -13.42 13.52 13.49
CA GLY A 84 -13.58 14.44 12.36
C GLY A 84 -12.94 13.95 11.06
N MET A 85 -12.92 14.83 10.04
CA MET A 85 -12.47 14.51 8.67
C MET A 85 -11.02 14.03 8.61
N MET A 86 -10.18 14.47 9.55
CA MET A 86 -8.77 14.05 9.67
C MET A 86 -8.59 12.61 10.17
N GLY A 87 -9.59 12.04 10.86
CA GLY A 87 -9.55 10.67 11.36
C GLY A 87 -9.42 9.64 10.24
N GLY A 88 -10.25 9.77 9.20
CA GLY A 88 -10.22 8.84 8.06
C GLY A 88 -8.86 8.82 7.35
N GLN A 89 -8.28 10.00 7.11
CA GLN A 89 -6.95 10.12 6.49
C GLN A 89 -5.85 9.55 7.39
N TYR A 90 -5.97 9.74 8.71
CA TYR A 90 -5.04 9.17 9.69
C TYR A 90 -5.04 7.64 9.64
N HIS A 91 -6.21 6.99 9.64
CA HIS A 91 -6.29 5.53 9.50
C HIS A 91 -5.82 5.02 8.16
N TYR A 92 -6.16 5.71 7.08
CA TYR A 92 -5.68 5.37 5.75
C TYR A 92 -4.14 5.39 5.73
N SER A 93 -3.53 6.45 6.25
CA SER A 93 -2.08 6.63 6.34
C SER A 93 -1.41 5.53 7.16
N GLN A 94 -1.97 5.19 8.34
CA GLN A 94 -1.46 4.08 9.15
C GLN A 94 -1.58 2.73 8.44
N SER A 95 -2.74 2.45 7.82
CA SER A 95 -2.96 1.20 7.11
C SER A 95 -1.97 1.04 5.95
N LYS A 96 -1.67 2.14 5.24
CA LYS A 96 -0.66 2.13 4.17
C LYS A 96 0.75 2.00 4.71
N LEU A 97 1.08 2.59 5.86
CA LEU A 97 2.35 2.33 6.54
C LEU A 97 2.53 0.86 6.92
N MET A 98 1.46 0.20 7.41
CA MET A 98 1.49 -1.24 7.68
C MET A 98 1.71 -2.06 6.41
N THR A 99 1.08 -1.66 5.29
CA THR A 99 1.40 -2.21 3.97
C THR A 99 2.88 -2.03 3.67
N GLU A 100 3.46 -0.84 3.87
CA GLU A 100 4.90 -0.57 3.65
C GLU A 100 5.82 -1.44 4.49
N TYR A 101 5.38 -1.79 5.69
CA TYR A 101 6.14 -2.67 6.57
C TYR A 101 6.09 -4.12 6.08
N ALA A 102 4.89 -4.69 5.94
CA ALA A 102 4.69 -6.07 5.51
C ALA A 102 5.40 -6.34 4.17
N ARG A 103 5.30 -5.39 3.25
CA ARG A 103 5.83 -5.52 1.89
C ARG A 103 7.36 -5.49 1.84
N ARG A 104 8.00 -4.70 2.70
CA ARG A 104 9.47 -4.66 2.84
C ARG A 104 10.02 -5.95 3.43
N HIS A 105 9.24 -6.65 4.24
CA HIS A 105 9.57 -7.98 4.73
C HIS A 105 9.37 -9.04 3.64
N LEU A 106 8.26 -8.97 2.89
CA LEU A 106 8.04 -9.84 1.73
C LEU A 106 9.20 -9.79 0.74
N ALA A 107 9.65 -8.59 0.37
CA ALA A 107 10.77 -8.39 -0.54
C ALA A 107 12.12 -8.96 -0.05
N ARG A 108 12.24 -9.30 1.24
CA ARG A 108 13.45 -9.83 1.89
C ARG A 108 13.35 -11.31 2.26
N ILE A 109 12.25 -11.98 1.93
CA ILE A 109 12.14 -13.41 2.16
C ILE A 109 13.28 -14.12 1.40
N SER A 110 14.01 -14.99 2.09
CA SER A 110 15.17 -15.69 1.52
C SER A 110 14.77 -16.57 0.35
N SER A 111 13.62 -17.25 0.44
CA SER A 111 13.10 -18.13 -0.61
C SER A 111 12.72 -17.44 -1.92
N ILE A 112 12.74 -16.11 -2.00
CA ILE A 112 12.53 -15.34 -3.23
C ILE A 112 13.82 -14.72 -3.76
N THR A 113 14.96 -15.26 -3.35
CA THR A 113 16.30 -14.84 -3.76
C THR A 113 17.08 -16.06 -4.25
N ASP A 114 17.89 -15.90 -5.29
CA ASP A 114 18.84 -16.93 -5.73
C ASP A 114 20.11 -16.95 -4.87
N GLY A 115 21.01 -17.90 -5.15
CA GLY A 115 22.28 -18.06 -4.43
C GLY A 115 23.22 -16.86 -4.54
N ASP A 116 23.04 -15.99 -5.53
CA ASP A 116 23.83 -14.77 -5.75
C ASP A 116 23.20 -13.54 -5.08
N GLY A 117 22.10 -13.71 -4.34
CA GLY A 117 21.40 -12.60 -3.70
C GLY A 117 20.46 -11.83 -4.64
N LYS A 118 20.27 -12.26 -5.90
CA LYS A 118 19.36 -11.60 -6.85
C LYS A 118 17.93 -12.10 -6.65
N PRO A 119 16.91 -11.24 -6.82
CA PRO A 119 15.53 -11.64 -6.63
C PRO A 119 15.09 -12.62 -7.73
N ILE A 120 14.55 -13.78 -7.35
CA ILE A 120 13.85 -14.68 -8.30
C ILE A 120 12.39 -14.27 -8.48
N ILE A 121 11.83 -13.52 -7.52
CA ILE A 121 10.56 -12.81 -7.64
C ILE A 121 10.81 -11.34 -7.29
N LEU A 122 10.42 -10.44 -8.17
CA LEU A 122 10.50 -9.01 -7.92
C LEU A 122 9.26 -8.52 -7.18
N VAL A 123 9.44 -8.17 -5.91
CA VAL A 123 8.39 -7.54 -5.11
C VAL A 123 8.51 -6.02 -5.23
N ILE A 124 7.57 -5.42 -5.95
CA ILE A 124 7.57 -3.99 -6.33
C ILE A 124 6.37 -3.30 -5.72
N PHE A 125 6.55 -2.02 -5.39
CA PHE A 125 5.54 -1.22 -4.73
C PHE A 125 5.23 -0.02 -5.57
N VAL A 126 3.94 0.23 -5.78
CA VAL A 126 3.50 1.33 -6.64
C VAL A 126 2.57 2.24 -5.87
N CYS A 127 2.78 3.54 -6.04
CA CYS A 127 1.86 4.57 -5.60
C CYS A 127 1.45 5.37 -6.82
N LEU A 128 0.18 5.24 -7.20
CA LEU A 128 -0.35 5.82 -8.44
C LEU A 128 -0.45 7.36 -8.38
N GLY A 129 -0.26 7.95 -7.20
CA GLY A 129 -0.52 9.35 -6.92
C GLY A 129 -2.00 9.63 -6.66
N ALA A 130 -2.38 10.91 -6.67
CA ALA A 130 -3.79 11.29 -6.71
C ALA A 130 -4.36 10.87 -8.07
N VAL A 131 -5.27 9.90 -8.08
CA VAL A 131 -5.94 9.41 -9.30
C VAL A 131 -7.44 9.65 -9.17
N ASN A 132 -8.07 10.16 -10.23
CA ASN A 132 -9.51 10.43 -10.25
C ASN A 132 -10.35 9.13 -10.31
N SER A 133 -10.40 8.42 -9.18
CA SER A 133 -11.12 7.17 -8.98
C SER A 133 -12.35 7.35 -8.08
N SER A 134 -13.22 6.34 -8.01
CA SER A 134 -14.39 6.33 -7.12
C SER A 134 -14.03 6.53 -5.64
N LEU A 135 -12.81 6.14 -5.25
CA LEU A 135 -12.27 6.35 -3.90
C LEU A 135 -12.10 7.84 -3.59
N SER A 136 -11.57 8.62 -4.54
CA SER A 136 -11.45 10.08 -4.41
C SER A 136 -12.81 10.78 -4.39
N ARG A 137 -13.82 10.23 -5.09
CA ARG A 137 -15.14 10.83 -5.21
C ARG A 137 -15.96 10.70 -3.92
N HIS A 138 -15.73 9.66 -3.12
CA HIS A 138 -16.44 9.45 -1.85
C HIS A 138 -15.94 10.37 -0.72
N SER A 139 -14.68 10.83 -0.78
CA SER A 139 -14.14 11.87 0.10
C SER A 139 -14.68 13.28 -0.20
N ALA A 140 -15.25 13.49 -1.38
CA ALA A 140 -15.93 14.73 -1.76
C ALA A 140 -17.43 14.67 -1.36
N GLY A 141 -17.69 14.53 -0.06
CA GLY A 141 -19.04 14.64 0.50
C GLY A 141 -19.63 16.05 0.33
N SER A 142 -20.96 16.10 0.16
CA SER A 142 -21.76 17.26 -0.25
C SER A 142 -21.58 18.51 0.63
N GLY A 143 -21.14 19.60 -0.01
CA GLY A 143 -20.96 20.93 0.58
C GLY A 143 -19.98 21.76 -0.27
N PHE A 144 -19.91 23.07 -0.04
CA PHE A 144 -19.02 23.98 -0.79
C PHE A 144 -17.54 23.53 -0.76
N LEU A 145 -17.07 22.98 0.37
CA LEU A 145 -15.72 22.45 0.51
C LEU A 145 -15.48 21.17 -0.30
N GLY A 146 -16.51 20.33 -0.49
CA GLY A 146 -16.45 19.14 -1.33
C GLY A 146 -16.37 19.47 -2.82
N VAL A 147 -16.99 20.57 -3.26
CA VAL A 147 -16.88 21.10 -4.62
C VAL A 147 -15.46 21.61 -4.88
N MET A 148 -14.87 22.36 -3.95
CA MET A 148 -13.47 22.82 -4.05
C MET A 148 -12.48 21.65 -4.04
N ALA A 149 -12.67 20.66 -3.16
CA ALA A 149 -11.84 19.46 -3.15
C ALA A 149 -11.95 18.65 -4.45
N LYS A 150 -13.16 18.59 -5.06
CA LYS A 150 -13.39 17.94 -6.36
C LYS A 150 -12.73 18.70 -7.51
N MET A 151 -12.69 20.03 -7.44
CA MET A 151 -12.05 20.88 -8.45
C MET A 151 -10.52 20.82 -8.36
N VAL A 152 -9.96 20.79 -7.15
CA VAL A 152 -8.52 20.54 -6.94
C VAL A 152 -8.15 19.11 -7.35
N ASN A 153 -8.97 18.11 -7.04
CA ASN A 153 -8.70 16.75 -7.53
C ASN A 153 -8.88 16.63 -9.04
N SER A 154 -9.81 17.34 -9.70
CA SER A 154 -9.91 17.24 -11.16
C SER A 154 -8.76 17.93 -11.89
N THR A 155 -8.02 18.83 -11.22
CA THR A 155 -6.90 19.59 -11.80
C THR A 155 -5.53 19.00 -11.44
N VAL A 156 -5.40 18.36 -10.27
CA VAL A 156 -4.13 17.77 -9.79
C VAL A 156 -4.11 16.25 -9.89
N ALA A 157 -5.28 15.58 -9.93
CA ALA A 157 -5.29 14.13 -10.02
C ALA A 157 -5.02 13.66 -11.45
N ARG A 158 -4.11 12.69 -11.54
CA ARG A 158 -3.85 11.89 -12.73
C ARG A 158 -5.14 11.22 -13.20
N THR A 159 -5.26 11.03 -14.51
CA THR A 159 -6.27 10.12 -15.07
C THR A 159 -6.00 8.68 -14.62
N VAL A 160 -6.97 7.79 -14.79
CA VAL A 160 -6.79 6.37 -14.42
C VAL A 160 -5.68 5.74 -15.25
N GLU A 161 -5.56 6.13 -16.52
CA GLU A 161 -4.54 5.68 -17.47
C GLU A 161 -3.15 6.18 -17.05
N GLN A 162 -3.03 7.44 -16.67
CA GLN A 162 -1.78 8.01 -16.15
C GLN A 162 -1.35 7.33 -14.84
N GLY A 163 -2.31 7.03 -13.95
CA GLY A 163 -2.04 6.23 -12.76
C GLY A 163 -1.59 4.81 -13.11
N ALA A 164 -2.25 4.17 -14.09
CA ALA A 164 -1.95 2.81 -14.51
C ALA A 164 -0.56 2.67 -15.15
N ASN A 165 -0.05 3.73 -15.77
CA ASN A 165 1.31 3.73 -16.33
C ASN A 165 2.40 3.47 -15.27
N ILE A 166 2.13 3.77 -14.00
CA ILE A 166 3.04 3.43 -12.89
C ILE A 166 3.19 1.92 -12.74
N TYR A 167 2.16 1.11 -13.02
CA TYR A 167 2.31 -0.34 -13.04
C TYR A 167 3.31 -0.75 -14.12
N MET A 168 3.12 -0.26 -15.35
CA MET A 168 3.93 -0.65 -16.50
C MET A 168 5.40 -0.25 -16.31
N THR A 169 5.64 1.02 -16.00
CA THR A 169 6.99 1.54 -15.76
C THR A 169 7.68 0.87 -14.58
N SER A 170 6.93 0.42 -13.56
CA SER A 170 7.52 -0.31 -12.44
C SER A 170 8.10 -1.67 -12.85
N LEU A 171 7.60 -2.30 -13.93
CA LEU A 171 8.11 -3.58 -14.41
C LEU A 171 9.52 -3.45 -15.00
N GLU A 172 9.91 -2.26 -15.45
CA GLU A 172 11.20 -2.04 -16.13
C GLU A 172 12.37 -1.82 -15.14
N LEU A 173 12.07 -1.56 -13.86
CA LEU A 173 13.06 -1.15 -12.85
C LEU A 173 14.00 -2.27 -12.38
N GLY A 174 13.65 -3.53 -12.64
CA GLY A 174 14.45 -4.68 -12.24
C GLY A 174 14.79 -4.72 -10.74
N GLN A 175 16.03 -5.09 -10.42
CA GLN A 175 16.49 -5.28 -9.04
C GLN A 175 16.43 -4.00 -8.20
N GLU A 176 16.56 -2.82 -8.82
CA GLU A 176 16.58 -1.55 -8.09
C GLU A 176 15.26 -1.22 -7.40
N ALA A 177 14.14 -1.73 -7.94
CA ALA A 177 12.82 -1.56 -7.36
C ALA A 177 12.53 -2.48 -6.17
N ARG A 178 13.36 -3.49 -5.94
CA ARG A 178 13.15 -4.46 -4.85
C ARG A 178 13.03 -3.72 -3.51
N GLY A 179 11.90 -3.86 -2.84
CA GLY A 179 11.70 -3.20 -1.53
C GLY A 179 11.24 -1.73 -1.61
N LYS A 180 11.24 -1.10 -2.81
CA LYS A 180 11.07 0.36 -2.98
C LYS A 180 9.73 0.75 -3.61
N MET A 181 9.25 1.93 -3.23
CA MET A 181 8.03 2.50 -3.81
C MET A 181 8.36 3.30 -5.07
N TRP A 182 7.64 3.01 -6.14
CA TRP A 182 7.64 3.73 -7.41
C TRP A 182 6.39 4.62 -7.50
N THR A 183 6.53 5.83 -8.04
CA THR A 183 5.51 6.90 -8.05
C THR A 183 5.49 7.71 -9.32
#